data_AF-A0A8C6Z144-F1
#
_entry.id   AF-A0A8C6Z144-F1
#
_cell.length_a   1.000
_cell.length_b   1.000
_cell.length_c   1.000
_cell.angle_alpha   90.00
_cell.angle_beta   90.00
_cell.angle_gamma   90.00
#
_symmetry.space_group_name_H-M   'P 1'
#
loop_
_entity.id
_entity.type
_entity.pdbx_description
1 polymer ?
#
loop_
_entity_poly.entity_id
_entity_poly.type
_entity_poly.pdbx_seq_one_letter_code
_entity_poly.pdbx_strand_id
1 'polypeptide(L)'
;MVDYSVWDHIEVSDDEDETHPNIDTASLFRWRVFNVKQTDEEESEDQKEKKLKTFVERNEKQIKHFGMLRRWDDSQKYLADNPHLVCEETANYLVIWCVDLEVEEKHALMEQVAHQTIVMQFILELAKGLKVDPRACFRQFFAKIKTADQRYMDGLYDEVESFKERVRGRAKARVEQAVKEYEEQERQKRLGPGGLDPVEVYESLPPELQKCFDVKDVLMLQDAISKMDPTEAKHHMQRCIASGLWVPNAKAGAEGPDEELDKESGAGEGGGP
;
A
#
# COMPACT_ATOMS: atom_id res chain seq x y z
N MET A 1 17.67 -17.39 54.94
CA MET A 1 17.01 -16.08 55.03
C MET A 1 16.42 -15.84 53.65
N VAL A 2 15.11 -15.64 53.54
CA VAL A 2 14.45 -15.45 52.24
C VAL A 2 14.75 -14.03 51.78
N ASP A 3 15.23 -13.89 50.55
CA ASP A 3 15.62 -12.61 49.95
C ASP A 3 14.38 -11.94 49.33
N TYR A 4 14.05 -10.74 49.82
CA TYR A 4 12.91 -9.93 49.37
C TYR A 4 13.33 -8.76 48.48
N SER A 5 14.61 -8.66 48.08
CA SER A 5 15.16 -7.56 47.27
C SER A 5 14.43 -7.32 45.94
N VAL A 6 13.69 -8.31 45.44
CA VAL A 6 12.82 -8.21 44.26
C VAL A 6 11.68 -7.18 44.45
N TRP A 7 11.27 -6.91 45.70
CA TRP A 7 10.18 -6.01 46.04
C TRP A 7 10.66 -4.61 46.50
N ASP A 8 11.97 -4.35 46.51
CA ASP A 8 12.53 -3.08 47.02
C ASP A 8 12.37 -1.89 46.04
N HIS A 9 12.02 -2.15 44.78
CA HIS A 9 11.91 -1.15 43.72
C HIS A 9 10.56 -1.21 43.00
N ILE A 10 9.47 -1.25 43.76
CA ILE A 10 8.11 -1.18 43.21
C ILE A 10 7.71 0.28 43.10
N GLU A 11 7.57 0.77 41.87
CA GLU A 11 7.01 2.10 41.63
C GLU A 11 5.49 1.99 41.46
N VAL A 12 4.73 2.55 42.40
CA VAL A 12 3.26 2.59 42.36
C VAL A 12 2.83 3.97 41.87
N SER A 13 2.22 4.03 40.68
CA SER A 13 1.87 5.30 40.02
C SER A 13 0.80 6.12 40.75
N ASP A 14 0.00 5.48 41.61
CA ASP A 14 -1.10 6.06 42.41
C ASP A 14 -0.79 6.04 43.91
N ASP A 15 0.51 6.07 44.28
CA ASP A 15 0.94 6.04 45.68
C ASP A 15 0.53 7.32 46.42
N GLU A 16 -0.48 7.18 47.28
CA GLU A 16 -1.05 8.27 48.09
C GLU A 16 -0.08 8.75 49.19
N ASP A 17 0.90 7.94 49.57
CA ASP A 17 1.91 8.31 50.58
C ASP A 17 2.99 9.24 49.99
N GLU A 18 3.16 9.26 48.66
CA GLU A 18 4.09 10.14 47.95
C GLU A 18 3.42 11.41 47.39
N THR A 19 2.76 12.18 48.25
CA THR A 19 2.05 13.42 47.86
C THR A 19 2.62 14.67 48.56
N HIS A 20 2.29 15.86 48.06
CA HIS A 20 2.71 17.12 48.68
C HIS A 20 1.49 18.06 48.82
N PRO A 21 1.31 18.77 49.95
CA PRO A 21 0.11 19.60 50.22
C PRO A 21 -0.21 20.67 49.17
N ASN A 22 0.76 21.07 48.36
CA ASN A 22 0.63 22.08 47.31
C ASN A 22 0.50 21.50 45.89
N ILE A 23 0.43 20.18 45.73
CA ILE A 23 0.33 19.52 44.42
C ILE A 23 -1.01 18.79 44.35
N ASP A 24 -1.78 19.03 43.28
CA ASP A 24 -3.03 18.32 43.01
C ASP A 24 -2.74 16.84 42.71
N THR A 25 -3.14 15.96 43.62
CA THR A 25 -2.89 14.51 43.56
C THR A 25 -3.51 13.88 42.32
N ALA A 26 -4.71 14.32 41.94
CA ALA A 26 -5.38 13.81 40.74
C ALA A 26 -4.57 14.05 39.46
N SER A 27 -3.95 15.22 39.33
CA SER A 27 -3.10 15.54 38.17
C SER A 27 -1.70 14.93 38.29
N LEU A 28 -1.18 14.79 39.51
CA LEU A 28 0.09 14.11 39.80
C LEU A 28 0.06 12.62 39.43
N PHE A 29 -0.99 11.90 39.84
CA PHE A 29 -1.13 10.47 39.54
C PHE A 29 -1.34 10.22 38.05
N ARG A 30 -2.15 11.05 37.39
CA ARG A 30 -2.24 11.03 35.91
C ARG A 30 -0.88 11.26 35.28
N TRP A 31 -0.13 12.26 35.74
CA TRP A 31 1.22 12.54 35.23
C TRP A 31 2.17 11.36 35.45
N ARG A 32 2.18 10.72 36.62
CA ARG A 32 2.99 9.53 36.92
C ARG A 32 2.63 8.35 36.03
N VAL A 33 1.33 8.06 35.84
CA VAL A 33 0.85 7.02 34.92
C VAL A 33 1.31 7.28 33.47
N PHE A 34 1.26 8.54 33.02
CA PHE A 34 1.75 8.90 31.69
C PHE A 34 3.28 8.87 31.58
N ASN A 35 4.03 9.15 32.65
CA ASN A 35 5.50 9.21 32.62
C ASN A 35 6.20 7.90 32.97
N VAL A 36 5.46 6.81 33.20
CA VAL A 36 6.05 5.47 33.30
C VAL A 36 6.86 5.24 32.03
N LYS A 37 8.17 5.01 32.20
CA LYS A 37 9.06 4.68 31.08
C LYS A 37 8.49 3.45 30.39
N GLN A 38 8.08 3.60 29.13
CA GLN A 38 7.84 2.43 28.30
C GLN A 38 9.16 1.68 28.22
N THR A 39 9.22 0.49 28.81
CA THR A 39 10.32 -0.43 28.60
C THR A 39 10.29 -0.79 27.12
N ASP A 40 11.34 -0.41 26.39
CA ASP A 40 11.58 -0.81 25.01
C ASP A 40 11.84 -2.33 24.96
N GLU A 41 10.82 -3.14 25.27
CA GLU A 41 10.83 -4.55 24.91
C GLU A 41 10.62 -4.60 23.39
N GLU A 42 11.58 -5.20 22.68
CA GLU A 42 11.50 -5.34 21.22
C GLU A 42 10.29 -6.24 20.86
N GLU A 43 9.14 -5.60 20.64
CA GLU A 43 7.95 -6.29 20.17
C GLU A 43 8.17 -6.80 18.75
N SER A 44 7.80 -8.07 18.53
CA SER A 44 7.86 -8.71 17.21
C SER A 44 6.97 -7.96 16.20
N GLU A 45 7.35 -7.97 14.92
CA GLU A 45 6.56 -7.36 13.84
C GLU A 45 5.11 -7.86 13.83
N ASP A 46 4.88 -9.16 14.08
CA ASP A 46 3.55 -9.76 14.18
C ASP A 46 2.70 -9.16 15.31
N GLN A 47 3.34 -8.78 16.42
CA GLN A 47 2.66 -8.17 17.55
C GLN A 47 2.28 -6.73 17.22
N LYS A 48 3.18 -5.98 16.57
CA LYS A 48 2.93 -4.61 16.12
C LYS A 48 1.80 -4.57 15.10
N GLU A 49 1.74 -5.52 14.16
CA GLU A 49 0.66 -5.62 13.19
C GLU A 49 -0.69 -5.89 13.86
N LYS A 50 -0.75 -6.86 14.80
CA LYS A 50 -1.99 -7.16 15.55
C LYS A 50 -2.46 -5.97 16.39
N LYS A 51 -1.53 -5.28 17.05
CA LYS A 51 -1.82 -4.06 17.81
C LYS A 51 -2.34 -2.96 16.91
N LEU A 52 -1.66 -2.69 15.78
CA LEU A 52 -2.11 -1.72 14.79
C LEU A 52 -3.51 -2.04 14.30
N LYS A 53 -3.77 -3.29 13.89
CA LYS A 53 -5.08 -3.73 13.41
C LYS A 53 -6.18 -3.49 14.44
N THR A 54 -6.01 -4.00 15.66
CA THR A 54 -7.01 -3.87 16.72
C THR A 54 -7.20 -2.43 17.19
N PHE A 55 -6.14 -1.61 17.18
CA PHE A 55 -6.21 -0.19 17.50
C PHE A 55 -6.94 0.60 16.42
N VAL A 56 -6.62 0.35 15.16
CA VAL A 56 -7.26 1.00 14.01
C VAL A 56 -8.74 0.65 13.95
N GLU A 57 -9.12 -0.62 14.08
CA GLU A 57 -10.53 -1.04 14.08
C GLU A 57 -11.39 -0.28 15.11
N ARG A 58 -10.80 0.07 16.27
CA ARG A 58 -11.50 0.79 17.35
C ARG A 58 -11.52 2.30 17.14
N ASN A 59 -10.45 2.86 16.59
CA ASN A 59 -10.20 4.31 16.58
C ASN A 59 -10.21 4.94 15.17
N GLU A 60 -10.51 4.17 14.13
CA GLU A 60 -10.39 4.59 12.72
C GLU A 60 -11.03 5.96 12.46
N LYS A 61 -12.27 6.16 12.91
CA LYS A 61 -13.02 7.41 12.71
C LYS A 61 -12.33 8.60 13.38
N GLN A 62 -11.75 8.38 14.56
CA GLN A 62 -11.07 9.42 15.32
C GLN A 62 -9.72 9.77 14.67
N ILE A 63 -8.98 8.75 14.22
CA ILE A 63 -7.71 8.94 13.50
C ILE A 63 -7.97 9.71 12.20
N LYS A 64 -8.97 9.30 11.41
CA LYS A 64 -9.37 10.02 10.18
C LYS A 64 -9.79 11.46 10.47
N HIS A 65 -10.55 11.69 11.54
CA HIS A 65 -10.94 13.03 11.94
C HIS A 65 -9.73 13.91 12.25
N PHE A 66 -8.78 13.41 13.06
CA PHE A 66 -7.52 14.10 13.31
C PHE A 66 -6.77 14.42 12.00
N GLY A 67 -6.66 13.44 11.09
CA GLY A 67 -6.01 13.61 9.80
C GLY A 67 -6.64 14.68 8.90
N MET A 68 -7.92 15.00 9.09
CA MET A 68 -8.61 16.05 8.34
C MET A 68 -8.47 17.45 8.96
N LEU A 69 -7.93 17.59 10.17
CA LEU A 69 -7.72 18.90 10.81
C LEU A 69 -6.56 19.66 10.17
N ARG A 70 -6.55 20.99 10.30
CA ARG A 70 -5.43 21.85 9.83
C ARG A 70 -4.92 22.80 10.91
N ARG A 71 -5.84 23.46 11.60
CA ARG A 71 -5.49 24.52 12.54
C ARG A 71 -4.84 23.92 13.77
N TRP A 72 -3.74 24.54 14.21
CA TRP A 72 -2.99 24.10 15.39
C TRP A 72 -3.84 23.99 16.65
N ASP A 73 -4.74 24.95 16.87
CA ASP A 73 -5.64 24.95 18.03
C ASP A 73 -6.62 23.77 18.00
N ASP A 74 -7.17 23.46 16.82
CA ASP A 74 -8.12 22.38 16.64
C ASP A 74 -7.44 21.02 16.82
N SER A 75 -6.27 20.81 16.20
CA SER A 75 -5.46 19.60 16.38
C SER A 75 -5.05 19.40 17.84
N GLN A 76 -4.58 20.47 18.51
CA GLN A 76 -4.18 20.40 19.91
C GLN A 76 -5.36 20.05 20.83
N LYS A 77 -6.52 20.69 20.61
CA LYS A 77 -7.74 20.41 21.38
C LYS A 77 -8.20 18.98 21.15
N TYR A 78 -8.24 18.53 19.90
CA TYR A 78 -8.70 17.20 19.56
C TYR A 78 -7.84 16.09 20.19
N LEU A 79 -6.51 16.25 20.19
CA LEU A 79 -5.60 15.33 20.88
C LEU A 79 -5.68 15.42 22.41
N ALA A 80 -6.03 16.58 22.96
CA ALA A 80 -6.30 16.71 24.40
C ALA A 80 -7.57 15.97 24.83
N ASP A 81 -8.61 15.99 23.99
CA ASP A 81 -9.86 15.26 24.21
C ASP A 81 -9.71 13.75 23.92
N ASN A 82 -8.73 13.37 23.09
CA ASN A 82 -8.46 11.98 22.70
C ASN A 82 -6.96 11.61 22.85
N PRO A 83 -6.41 11.55 24.08
CA PRO A 83 -4.96 11.34 24.28
C PRO A 83 -4.45 10.00 23.77
N HIS A 84 -5.31 8.98 23.69
CA HIS A 84 -4.94 7.64 23.19
C HIS A 84 -4.52 7.65 21.72
N LEU A 85 -4.89 8.67 20.94
CA LEU A 85 -4.47 8.83 19.54
C LEU A 85 -3.02 9.28 19.40
N VAL A 86 -2.40 9.80 20.46
CA VAL A 86 -1.00 10.25 20.44
C VAL A 86 -0.11 9.01 20.64
N CYS A 87 0.12 8.27 19.57
CA CYS A 87 0.92 7.04 19.54
C CYS A 87 1.43 6.72 18.12
N GLU A 88 2.34 5.73 18.02
CA GLU A 88 2.93 5.32 16.75
C GLU A 88 1.90 4.69 15.80
N GLU A 89 0.91 3.96 16.33
CA GLU A 89 -0.13 3.32 15.53
C GLU A 89 -0.95 4.33 14.72
N THR A 90 -1.27 5.47 15.32
CA THR A 90 -1.96 6.56 14.62
C THR A 90 -1.11 7.11 13.48
N ALA A 91 0.18 7.36 13.72
CA ALA A 91 1.09 7.83 12.66
C ALA A 91 1.18 6.81 11.51
N ASN A 92 1.35 5.53 11.84
CA ASN A 92 1.45 4.44 10.86
C ASN A 92 0.16 4.33 10.02
N TYR A 93 -1.00 4.40 10.65
CA TYR A 93 -2.27 4.38 9.95
C TYR A 93 -2.44 5.57 9.00
N LEU A 94 -2.10 6.79 9.44
CA LEU A 94 -2.20 7.98 8.60
C LEU A 94 -1.28 7.88 7.37
N VAL A 95 -0.09 7.29 7.51
CA VAL A 95 0.80 7.01 6.37
C VAL A 95 0.15 6.07 5.36
N ILE A 96 -0.43 4.96 5.83
CA ILE A 96 -1.13 3.99 4.96
C ILE A 96 -2.30 4.68 4.27
N TRP A 97 -3.09 5.45 5.02
CA TRP A 97 -4.24 6.16 4.51
C TRP A 97 -3.85 7.22 3.46
N CYS A 98 -2.73 7.92 3.62
CA CYS A 98 -2.19 8.81 2.58
C CYS A 98 -1.92 8.06 1.26
N VAL A 99 -1.34 6.86 1.33
CA VAL A 99 -1.07 6.04 0.13
C VAL A 99 -2.37 5.57 -0.50
N ASP A 100 -3.34 5.11 0.30
CA ASP A 100 -4.66 4.70 -0.22
C ASP A 100 -5.38 5.86 -0.91
N LEU A 101 -5.39 7.05 -0.30
CA LEU A 101 -5.98 8.24 -0.90
C LEU A 101 -5.32 8.62 -2.23
N GLU A 102 -4.01 8.46 -2.34
CA GLU A 102 -3.28 8.75 -3.57
C GLU A 102 -3.59 7.73 -4.68
N VAL A 103 -3.69 6.44 -4.33
CA VAL A 103 -4.15 5.39 -5.26
C VAL A 103 -5.60 5.62 -5.70
N GLU A 104 -6.45 6.16 -4.82
CA GLU A 104 -7.83 6.56 -5.11
C GLU A 104 -7.94 7.92 -5.84
N GLU A 105 -6.83 8.53 -6.27
CA GLU A 105 -6.77 9.84 -6.95
C GLU A 105 -7.32 11.02 -6.12
N LYS A 106 -7.40 10.88 -4.79
CA LYS A 106 -7.87 11.91 -3.85
C LYS A 106 -6.73 12.80 -3.36
N HIS A 107 -5.99 13.39 -4.30
CA HIS A 107 -4.75 14.15 -4.03
C HIS A 107 -4.92 15.27 -3.00
N ALA A 108 -5.97 16.09 -3.12
CA ALA A 108 -6.19 17.21 -2.20
C ALA A 108 -6.40 16.75 -0.74
N LEU A 109 -7.09 15.61 -0.55
CA LEU A 109 -7.27 15.04 0.78
C LEU A 109 -5.98 14.38 1.29
N MET A 110 -5.24 13.69 0.40
CA MET A 110 -3.92 13.13 0.76
C MET A 110 -2.99 14.20 1.30
N GLU A 111 -2.92 15.38 0.67
CA GLU A 111 -2.05 16.47 1.11
C GLU A 111 -2.45 17.03 2.49
N GLN A 112 -3.75 17.09 2.75
CA GLN A 112 -4.29 17.51 4.04
C GLN A 112 -3.91 16.50 5.14
N VAL A 113 -4.08 15.21 4.87
CA VAL A 113 -3.73 14.13 5.80
C VAL A 113 -2.22 14.06 6.02
N ALA A 114 -1.42 14.23 4.95
CA ALA A 114 0.04 14.24 4.99
C ALA A 114 0.58 15.26 5.99
N HIS A 115 -0.01 16.45 6.04
CA HIS A 115 0.36 17.45 7.05
C HIS A 115 0.14 16.94 8.47
N GLN A 116 -1.03 16.37 8.77
CA GLN A 116 -1.31 15.84 10.12
C GLN A 116 -0.46 14.60 10.45
N THR A 117 -0.07 13.81 9.45
CA THR A 117 0.89 12.72 9.61
C THR A 117 2.23 13.23 10.11
N ILE A 118 2.77 14.28 9.48
CA ILE A 118 4.04 14.89 9.92
C ILE A 118 3.91 15.52 11.30
N VAL A 119 2.78 16.15 11.61
CA VAL A 119 2.50 16.67 12.95
C VAL A 119 2.57 15.58 14.01
N MET A 120 1.95 14.42 13.77
CA MET A 120 2.04 13.29 14.70
C MET A 120 3.48 12.77 14.80
N GLN A 121 4.20 12.64 13.69
CA GLN A 121 5.60 12.21 13.68
C GLN A 121 6.50 13.14 14.50
N PHE A 122 6.36 14.46 14.35
CA PHE A 122 7.13 15.44 15.12
C PHE A 122 6.79 15.40 16.61
N ILE A 123 5.53 15.14 16.98
CA ILE A 123 5.15 14.93 18.38
C ILE A 123 5.88 13.70 18.96
N LEU A 124 5.89 12.58 18.21
CA LEU A 124 6.58 11.35 18.62
C LEU A 124 8.10 11.54 18.68
N GLU A 125 8.69 12.27 17.74
CA GLU A 125 10.12 12.58 17.71
C GLU A 125 10.53 13.47 18.89
N LEU A 126 9.73 14.49 19.20
CA LEU A 126 9.95 15.32 20.38
C LEU A 126 9.90 14.49 21.67
N ALA A 127 8.94 13.56 21.77
CA ALA A 127 8.80 12.66 22.91
C ALA A 127 10.03 11.75 23.07
N LYS A 128 10.50 11.16 21.97
CA LYS A 128 11.74 10.36 21.92
C LYS A 128 12.96 11.17 22.36
N GLY A 129 13.11 12.39 21.85
CA GLY A 129 14.21 13.28 22.24
C GLY A 129 14.20 13.68 23.71
N LEU A 130 13.01 13.85 24.29
CA LEU A 130 12.82 14.18 25.70
C LEU A 130 12.79 12.93 26.62
N LYS A 131 12.72 11.72 26.04
CA LYS A 131 12.55 10.44 26.76
C LYS A 131 11.33 10.45 27.69
N VAL A 132 10.22 11.01 27.21
CA VAL A 132 8.93 11.04 27.91
C VAL A 132 7.85 10.45 27.01
N ASP A 133 6.74 10.02 27.59
CA ASP A 133 5.59 9.56 26.80
C ASP A 133 5.03 10.71 25.95
N PRO A 134 4.71 10.47 24.67
CA PRO A 134 4.24 11.51 23.77
C PRO A 134 2.92 12.17 24.21
N ARG A 135 2.08 11.47 24.98
CA ARG A 135 0.84 12.00 25.55
C ARG A 135 1.10 13.04 26.65
N ALA A 136 2.27 12.98 27.29
CA ALA A 136 2.68 13.96 28.29
C ALA A 136 3.25 15.24 27.65
N CYS A 137 3.85 15.16 26.45
CA CYS A 137 4.56 16.28 25.85
C CYS A 137 3.95 16.87 24.57
N PHE A 138 2.91 16.29 23.97
CA PHE A 138 2.35 16.80 22.70
C PHE A 138 1.94 18.29 22.76
N ARG A 139 1.46 18.79 23.92
CA ARG A 139 1.13 20.22 24.07
C ARG A 139 2.34 21.13 23.92
N GLN A 140 3.54 20.66 24.28
CA GLN A 140 4.77 21.43 24.12
C GLN A 140 5.15 21.59 22.65
N PHE A 141 4.87 20.59 21.81
CA PHE A 141 5.01 20.73 20.35
C PHE A 141 4.14 21.88 19.83
N PHE A 142 2.85 21.91 20.19
CA PHE A 142 1.94 22.97 19.74
C PHE A 142 2.29 24.35 20.31
N ALA A 143 2.86 24.42 21.52
CA ALA A 143 3.38 25.68 22.06
C ALA A 143 4.58 26.19 21.25
N LYS A 144 5.52 25.30 20.90
CA LYS A 144 6.70 25.64 20.10
C LYS A 144 6.34 26.03 18.68
N ILE A 145 5.49 25.27 17.99
CA ILE A 145 5.13 25.54 16.59
C ILE A 145 4.45 26.90 16.43
N LYS A 146 3.59 27.31 17.38
CA LYS A 146 2.88 28.60 17.29
C LYS A 146 3.80 29.82 17.38
N THR A 147 4.98 29.68 17.98
CA THR A 147 5.98 30.74 18.14
C THR A 147 7.27 30.45 17.37
N ALA A 148 7.27 29.45 16.50
CA ALA A 148 8.45 29.05 15.77
C ALA A 148 8.85 30.13 14.76
N ASP A 149 10.15 30.23 14.49
CA ASP A 149 10.66 31.14 13.47
C ASP A 149 10.39 30.58 12.06
N GLN A 150 10.55 31.44 11.05
CA GLN A 150 10.28 31.07 9.66
C GLN A 150 11.13 29.87 9.21
N ARG A 151 12.39 29.79 9.65
CA ARG A 151 13.29 28.68 9.28
C ARG A 151 12.79 27.33 9.77
N TYR A 152 12.26 27.27 10.99
CA TYR A 152 11.66 26.03 11.51
C TYR A 152 10.39 25.64 10.74
N MET A 153 9.56 26.62 10.39
CA MET A 153 8.36 26.40 9.57
C MET A 153 8.70 25.90 8.17
N ASP A 154 9.69 26.50 7.53
CA ASP A 154 10.16 26.09 6.20
C ASP A 154 10.65 24.63 6.24
N GLY A 155 11.43 24.25 7.26
CA GLY A 155 11.86 22.87 7.45
C GLY A 155 10.70 21.89 7.65
N LEU A 156 9.65 22.27 8.39
CA LEU A 156 8.45 21.44 8.52
C LEU A 156 7.72 21.29 7.17
N TYR A 157 7.60 22.36 6.39
CA TYR A 157 6.98 22.28 5.06
C TYR A 157 7.80 21.43 4.08
N ASP A 158 9.13 21.53 4.12
CA ASP A 158 10.03 20.70 3.31
C ASP A 158 9.88 19.21 3.66
N GLU A 159 9.71 18.87 4.94
CA GLU A 159 9.44 17.50 5.39
C GLU A 159 8.06 17.01 4.93
N VAL A 160 7.04 17.87 4.97
CA VAL A 160 5.70 17.56 4.44
C VAL A 160 5.77 17.28 2.93
N GLU A 161 6.45 18.12 2.16
CA GLU A 161 6.61 17.91 0.71
C GLU A 161 7.42 16.64 0.41
N SER A 162 8.52 16.43 1.11
CA SER A 162 9.32 15.20 1.01
C SER A 162 8.49 13.95 1.34
N PHE A 163 7.59 14.04 2.31
CA PHE A 163 6.67 12.97 2.64
C PHE A 163 5.62 12.73 1.55
N LYS A 164 5.02 13.78 0.99
CA LYS A 164 4.08 13.68 -0.15
C LYS A 164 4.74 12.98 -1.34
N GLU A 165 5.98 13.32 -1.68
CA GLU A 165 6.73 12.65 -2.75
C GLU A 165 6.92 11.15 -2.48
N ARG A 166 7.25 10.77 -1.24
CA ARG A 166 7.35 9.36 -0.85
C ARG A 166 6.00 8.64 -0.96
N VAL A 167 4.89 9.30 -0.60
CA VAL A 167 3.54 8.76 -0.74
C VAL A 167 3.19 8.53 -2.21
N ARG A 168 3.44 9.51 -3.08
CA ARG A 168 3.25 9.41 -4.54
C ARG A 168 4.04 8.25 -5.13
N GLY A 169 5.32 8.12 -4.73
CA GLY A 169 6.17 7.00 -5.15
C GLY A 169 5.63 5.64 -4.74
N ARG A 170 5.16 5.49 -3.49
CA ARG A 170 4.55 4.25 -2.98
C ARG A 170 3.22 3.93 -3.66
N ALA A 171 2.39 4.92 -3.92
CA ALA A 171 1.13 4.75 -4.64
C ALA A 171 1.38 4.26 -6.06
N LYS A 172 2.31 4.88 -6.79
CA LYS A 172 2.73 4.45 -8.13
C LYS A 172 3.23 3.00 -8.12
N ALA A 173 4.07 2.62 -7.16
CA ALA A 173 4.58 1.25 -7.04
C ALA A 173 3.45 0.22 -6.81
N ARG A 174 2.44 0.56 -5.98
CA ARG A 174 1.27 -0.31 -5.77
C ARG A 174 0.44 -0.48 -7.03
N VAL A 175 0.21 0.59 -7.80
CA VAL A 175 -0.50 0.53 -9.07
C VAL A 175 0.27 -0.31 -10.09
N GLU A 176 1.57 -0.07 -10.23
CA GLU A 176 2.45 -0.83 -11.14
C GLU A 176 2.48 -2.32 -10.80
N GLN A 177 2.53 -2.67 -9.50
CA GLN A 177 2.44 -4.06 -9.06
C GLN A 177 1.08 -4.69 -9.45
N ALA A 178 -0.03 -3.99 -9.22
CA ALA A 178 -1.36 -4.49 -9.57
C ALA A 178 -1.52 -4.66 -11.09
N VAL A 179 -0.98 -3.74 -11.89
CA VAL A 179 -0.96 -3.85 -13.36
C VAL A 179 -0.13 -5.06 -13.79
N LYS A 180 1.06 -5.25 -13.23
CA LYS A 180 1.92 -6.39 -13.56
C LYS A 180 1.26 -7.72 -13.18
N GLU A 181 0.63 -7.82 -12.02
CA GLU A 181 -0.11 -9.00 -11.60
C GLU A 181 -1.29 -9.30 -12.54
N TYR A 182 -1.98 -8.27 -13.03
CA TYR A 182 -3.03 -8.41 -14.03
C TYR A 182 -2.49 -8.87 -15.39
N GLU A 183 -1.38 -8.29 -15.86
CA GLU A 183 -0.71 -8.69 -17.11
C GLU A 183 -0.21 -10.14 -17.05
N GLU A 184 0.33 -10.58 -15.92
CA GLU A 184 0.77 -11.97 -15.67
C GLU A 184 -0.42 -12.93 -15.69
N GLN A 185 -1.56 -12.54 -15.11
CA GLN A 185 -2.79 -13.34 -15.16
C GLN A 185 -3.33 -13.47 -16.59
N GLU A 186 -3.37 -12.38 -17.34
CA GLU A 186 -3.75 -12.41 -18.76
C GLU A 186 -2.74 -13.21 -19.59
N ARG A 187 -1.45 -13.11 -19.28
CA ARG A 187 -0.38 -13.93 -19.85
C ARG A 187 -0.63 -15.42 -19.60
N GLN A 188 -1.01 -15.78 -18.38
CA GLN A 188 -1.29 -17.18 -18.03
C GLN A 188 -2.50 -17.72 -18.80
N LYS A 189 -3.54 -16.90 -19.04
CA LYS A 189 -4.72 -17.30 -19.82
C LYS A 189 -4.43 -17.51 -21.31
N ARG A 190 -3.45 -16.79 -21.88
CA ARG A 190 -3.06 -16.90 -23.30
C ARG A 190 -2.00 -17.96 -23.58
N LEU A 191 -1.42 -18.61 -22.55
CA LEU A 191 -0.42 -19.66 -22.77
C LEU A 191 -1.01 -20.82 -23.57
N GLY A 192 -0.23 -21.28 -24.55
CA GLY A 192 -0.57 -22.46 -25.33
C GLY A 192 -0.47 -23.77 -24.55
N PRO A 193 -0.81 -24.90 -25.19
CA PRO A 193 -0.87 -26.23 -24.55
C PRO A 193 0.45 -26.71 -23.93
N GLY A 194 1.59 -26.14 -24.35
CA GLY A 194 2.92 -26.40 -23.79
C GLY A 194 3.44 -25.30 -22.86
N GLY A 195 2.59 -24.38 -22.41
CA GLY A 195 2.96 -23.33 -21.45
C GLY A 195 3.80 -22.20 -22.04
N LEU A 196 3.87 -22.08 -23.37
CA LEU A 196 4.55 -20.98 -24.06
C LEU A 196 3.53 -19.92 -24.50
N ASP A 197 3.93 -18.65 -24.42
CA ASP A 197 3.13 -17.53 -24.90
C ASP A 197 3.24 -17.43 -26.44
N PRO A 198 2.12 -17.48 -27.19
CA PRO A 198 2.11 -17.30 -28.65
C PRO A 198 2.82 -16.02 -29.10
N VAL A 199 2.66 -14.91 -28.37
CA VAL A 199 3.24 -13.62 -28.76
C VAL A 199 4.76 -13.66 -28.62
N GLU A 200 5.27 -14.14 -27.48
CA GLU A 200 6.72 -14.25 -27.25
C GLU A 200 7.37 -15.23 -28.21
N VAL A 201 6.71 -16.35 -28.51
CA VAL A 201 7.23 -17.30 -29.49
C VAL A 201 7.31 -16.63 -30.85
N TYR A 202 6.24 -15.97 -31.33
CA TYR A 202 6.22 -15.29 -32.62
C TYR A 202 7.31 -14.19 -32.72
N GLU A 203 7.47 -13.33 -31.72
CA GLU A 203 8.50 -12.28 -31.72
C GLU A 203 9.93 -12.84 -31.75
N SER A 204 10.14 -14.02 -31.18
CA SER A 204 11.44 -14.70 -31.18
C SER A 204 11.73 -15.53 -32.45
N LEU A 205 10.76 -15.65 -33.37
CA LEU A 205 10.95 -16.39 -34.62
C LEU A 205 11.82 -15.59 -35.61
N PRO A 206 12.58 -16.28 -36.49
CA PRO A 206 13.20 -15.65 -37.64
C PRO A 206 12.19 -14.87 -38.50
N PRO A 207 12.59 -13.74 -39.12
CA PRO A 207 11.69 -12.91 -39.93
C PRO A 207 11.03 -13.67 -41.09
N GLU A 208 11.69 -14.70 -41.61
CA GLU A 208 11.14 -15.57 -42.66
C GLU A 208 9.95 -16.38 -42.15
N LEU A 209 10.04 -16.93 -40.94
CA LEU A 209 8.94 -17.68 -40.32
C LEU A 209 7.82 -16.74 -39.86
N GLN A 210 8.14 -15.57 -39.31
CA GLN A 210 7.14 -14.55 -38.96
C GLN A 210 6.27 -14.19 -40.16
N LYS A 211 6.90 -13.89 -41.30
CA LYS A 211 6.18 -13.61 -42.56
C LYS A 211 5.28 -14.75 -42.99
N CYS A 212 5.72 -16.01 -42.82
CA CYS A 212 4.89 -17.18 -43.16
C CYS A 212 3.61 -17.23 -42.31
N PHE A 213 3.68 -16.88 -41.02
CA PHE A 213 2.51 -16.78 -40.14
C PHE A 213 1.64 -15.56 -40.47
N ASP A 214 2.24 -14.42 -40.87
CA ASP A 214 1.50 -13.21 -41.27
C ASP A 214 0.65 -13.43 -42.52
N VAL A 215 1.23 -14.06 -43.54
CA VAL A 215 0.53 -14.38 -44.79
C VAL A 215 -0.31 -15.66 -44.71
N LYS A 216 -0.25 -16.37 -43.57
CA LYS A 216 -0.94 -17.65 -43.32
C LYS A 216 -0.67 -18.69 -44.40
N ASP A 217 0.54 -18.71 -44.96
CA ASP A 217 0.91 -19.60 -46.06
C ASP A 217 1.73 -20.81 -45.56
N VAL A 218 1.06 -21.97 -45.54
CA VAL A 218 1.64 -23.25 -45.11
C VAL A 218 2.74 -23.75 -46.06
N LEU A 219 2.66 -23.44 -47.36
CA LEU A 219 3.66 -23.86 -48.33
C LEU A 219 4.94 -23.03 -48.19
N MET A 220 4.80 -21.72 -47.97
CA MET A 220 5.94 -20.86 -47.65
C MET A 220 6.61 -21.30 -46.34
N LEU A 221 5.82 -21.70 -45.34
CA LEU A 221 6.36 -22.22 -44.08
C LEU A 221 7.17 -23.50 -44.29
N GLN A 222 6.69 -24.43 -45.11
CA GLN A 222 7.40 -25.68 -45.44
C GLN A 222 8.69 -25.44 -46.24
N ASP A 223 8.68 -24.47 -47.17
CA ASP A 223 9.86 -24.07 -47.94
C ASP A 223 10.92 -23.40 -47.05
N ALA A 224 10.51 -22.49 -46.16
CA ALA A 224 11.39 -21.88 -45.17
C ALA A 224 12.04 -22.93 -44.24
N ILE A 225 11.24 -23.89 -43.76
CA ILE A 225 11.71 -24.99 -42.90
C ILE A 225 12.68 -25.93 -43.62
N SER A 226 12.51 -26.12 -44.93
CA SER A 226 13.39 -26.99 -45.73
C SER A 226 14.74 -26.35 -46.03
N LYS A 227 14.83 -25.01 -45.96
CA LYS A 227 16.04 -24.23 -46.21
C LYS A 227 16.91 -24.00 -44.97
N MET A 228 16.33 -24.08 -43.78
CA MET A 228 17.03 -23.90 -42.51
C MET A 228 17.66 -25.21 -41.99
N ASP A 229 18.55 -25.10 -41.00
CA ASP A 229 19.16 -26.27 -40.38
C ASP A 229 18.09 -27.16 -39.72
N PRO A 230 18.11 -28.50 -39.90
CA PRO A 230 17.10 -29.39 -39.36
C PRO A 230 16.92 -29.31 -37.84
N THR A 231 17.98 -29.00 -37.09
CA THR A 231 17.91 -28.88 -35.63
C THR A 231 17.23 -27.58 -35.20
N GLU A 232 17.50 -26.49 -35.91
CA GLU A 232 16.89 -25.17 -35.70
C GLU A 232 15.41 -25.19 -36.11
N ALA A 233 15.08 -25.82 -37.25
CA ALA A 233 13.70 -26.00 -37.73
C ALA A 233 12.84 -26.74 -36.70
N LYS A 234 13.37 -27.84 -36.15
CA LYS A 234 12.71 -28.62 -35.12
C LYS A 234 12.49 -27.80 -33.84
N HIS A 235 13.50 -27.05 -33.42
CA HIS A 235 13.42 -26.18 -32.24
C HIS A 235 12.30 -25.13 -32.36
N HIS A 236 12.26 -24.37 -33.46
CA HIS A 236 11.22 -23.36 -33.66
C HIS A 236 9.83 -23.98 -33.83
N MET A 237 9.70 -25.07 -34.59
CA MET A 237 8.42 -25.72 -34.81
C MET A 237 7.82 -26.32 -33.52
N GLN A 238 8.66 -26.93 -32.67
CA GLN A 238 8.21 -27.42 -31.37
C GLN A 238 7.67 -26.30 -30.48
N ARG A 239 8.30 -25.11 -30.53
CA ARG A 239 7.86 -23.92 -29.80
C ARG A 239 6.55 -23.36 -30.38
N CYS A 240 6.38 -23.35 -31.69
CA CYS A 240 5.12 -22.96 -32.34
C CYS A 240 3.96 -23.89 -31.93
N ILE A 241 4.22 -25.19 -31.78
CA ILE A 241 3.22 -26.16 -31.31
C ILE A 241 2.91 -25.96 -29.83
N ALA A 242 3.94 -25.84 -29.01
CA ALA A 242 3.80 -25.66 -27.56
C ALA A 242 3.13 -24.33 -27.19
N SER A 243 3.27 -23.29 -28.01
CA SER A 243 2.54 -22.02 -27.84
C SER A 243 1.16 -22.02 -28.49
N GLY A 244 0.80 -23.02 -29.29
CA GLY A 244 -0.47 -23.04 -30.02
C GLY A 244 -0.51 -22.19 -31.29
N LEU A 245 0.61 -21.55 -31.67
CA LEU A 245 0.79 -20.88 -32.98
C LEU A 245 0.60 -21.84 -34.17
N TRP A 246 0.92 -23.11 -33.98
CA TRP A 246 0.80 -24.14 -35.01
C TRP A 246 0.22 -25.44 -34.45
N VAL A 247 -0.86 -25.94 -35.05
CA VAL A 247 -1.46 -27.23 -34.69
C VAL A 247 -1.11 -28.28 -35.76
N PRO A 248 -0.28 -29.29 -35.45
CA PRO A 248 0.05 -30.34 -36.42
C PRO A 248 -1.22 -31.12 -36.80
N ASN A 249 -1.46 -31.30 -38.12
CA ASN A 249 -2.60 -32.02 -38.68
C ASN A 249 -4.01 -31.41 -38.49
N ALA A 250 -4.17 -30.10 -38.75
CA ALA A 250 -5.49 -29.48 -38.96
C ALA A 250 -6.10 -29.82 -40.35
N LYS A 251 -6.22 -31.10 -40.71
CA LYS A 251 -7.08 -31.55 -41.82
C LYS A 251 -8.04 -32.64 -41.36
N ALA A 252 -9.04 -32.23 -40.57
CA ALA A 252 -10.42 -32.73 -40.61
C ALA A 252 -11.32 -31.91 -39.67
N GLY A 253 -11.84 -30.78 -40.15
CA GLY A 253 -13.02 -30.13 -39.56
C GLY A 253 -12.76 -28.94 -38.64
N ALA A 254 -12.81 -27.74 -39.22
CA ALA A 254 -13.59 -26.60 -38.74
C ALA A 254 -13.17 -25.38 -39.57
N GLU A 255 -14.10 -24.93 -40.42
CA GLU A 255 -14.14 -23.57 -40.93
C GLU A 255 -14.06 -22.60 -39.73
N GLY A 256 -13.44 -21.43 -39.96
CA GLY A 256 -13.12 -20.49 -38.88
C GLY A 256 -14.34 -20.03 -38.08
N PRO A 257 -14.15 -19.44 -36.90
CA PRO A 257 -15.17 -18.57 -36.36
C PRO A 257 -15.22 -17.34 -37.25
N ASP A 258 -16.21 -17.32 -38.15
CA ASP A 258 -16.71 -16.11 -38.79
C ASP A 258 -17.04 -15.08 -37.70
N GLU A 259 -16.73 -13.82 -38.01
CA GLU A 259 -17.22 -12.67 -37.28
C GLU A 259 -18.76 -12.70 -37.27
N GLU A 260 -19.39 -13.08 -36.16
CA GLU A 260 -20.81 -12.79 -35.95
C GLU A 260 -20.97 -11.31 -35.59
N LEU A 261 -21.02 -10.50 -36.66
CA LEU A 261 -21.74 -9.24 -36.70
C LEU A 261 -23.23 -9.53 -36.55
N ASP A 262 -23.73 -9.43 -35.32
CA ASP A 262 -25.17 -9.39 -35.04
C ASP A 262 -25.76 -8.09 -35.62
N LYS A 263 -26.32 -8.18 -36.83
CA LYS A 263 -27.22 -7.19 -37.40
C LYS A 263 -28.66 -7.71 -37.28
N GLU A 264 -29.34 -7.25 -36.24
CA GLU A 264 -30.79 -7.23 -36.16
C GLU A 264 -31.40 -6.50 -37.37
N SER A 265 -32.17 -7.21 -38.19
CA SER A 265 -33.34 -6.71 -38.96
C SER A 265 -33.88 -7.87 -39.84
N GLY A 266 -35.18 -8.15 -40.00
CA GLY A 266 -36.43 -7.52 -39.55
C GLY A 266 -37.57 -8.56 -39.59
N ALA A 267 -38.69 -8.34 -38.89
CA ALA A 267 -39.91 -7.73 -39.42
C ALA A 267 -40.94 -8.72 -40.05
N GLY A 268 -42.18 -8.69 -39.54
CA GLY A 268 -43.42 -9.18 -40.19
C GLY A 268 -44.28 -10.13 -39.34
N GLU A 269 -45.27 -9.64 -38.56
CA GLU A 269 -46.74 -9.68 -38.83
C GLU A 269 -47.40 -11.07 -38.61
N GLY A 270 -48.55 -11.26 -37.93
CA GLY A 270 -49.56 -10.40 -37.31
C GLY A 270 -50.79 -11.22 -36.79
N GLY A 271 -51.73 -10.56 -36.07
CA GLY A 271 -53.11 -10.99 -35.74
C GLY A 271 -53.28 -11.68 -34.37
N GLY A 272 -53.91 -11.11 -33.33
CA GLY A 272 -55.29 -10.60 -33.21
C GLY A 272 -56.24 -11.76 -32.83
N PRO A 273 -57.26 -11.62 -31.95
CA PRO A 273 -57.95 -10.41 -31.47
C PRO A 273 -57.73 -10.06 -29.98
#